data_AF-A0A2K8Z628-F1
#
_entry.id   AF-A0A2K8Z628-F1
#
_cell.length_a   1.000
_cell.length_b   1.000
_cell.length_c   1.000
_cell.angle_alpha   90.00
_cell.angle_beta   90.00
_cell.angle_gamma   90.00
#
_symmetry.space_group_name_H-M   'P 1'
#
loop_
_entity.id
_entity.type
_entity.pdbx_description
1 polymer ?
#
loop_
_entity_poly.entity_id
_entity_poly.type
_entity_poly.pdbx_seq_one_letter_code
_entity_poly.pdbx_strand_id
1 'polypeptide(L)'
;MSTTVFEVKKMTYLIAGVMAEATSTRSALERLFVDGQEIRPEASQKIRNHSPGGFSWGYAGSGPAQTALAICLHIFQNSAVAEAIYQEFKFAFVTRWPIAQPFNEEIDITNFLLDHWEAVSSAYQHSQNVTDTYET
;
A
#
# COMPACT_ATOMS: atom_id res chain seq x y z
N MET A 1 -17.61 23.72 -30.12
CA MET A 1 -16.86 24.17 -28.92
C MET A 1 -16.56 22.93 -28.12
N SER A 2 -15.28 22.56 -27.96
CA SER A 2 -14.89 21.40 -27.16
C SER A 2 -14.90 21.84 -25.70
N THR A 3 -15.94 21.46 -24.96
CA THR A 3 -15.99 21.68 -23.52
C THR A 3 -15.03 20.70 -22.89
N THR A 4 -13.84 21.15 -22.51
CA THR A 4 -12.95 20.35 -21.67
C THR A 4 -13.64 20.16 -20.32
N VAL A 5 -14.21 18.98 -20.13
CA VAL A 5 -14.63 18.46 -18.83
C VAL A 5 -13.33 18.15 -18.08
N PHE A 6 -13.24 18.56 -16.82
CA PHE A 6 -12.08 18.40 -15.94
C PHE A 6 -11.35 17.06 -16.14
N GLU A 7 -10.09 17.11 -16.54
CA GLU A 7 -9.25 15.92 -16.77
C GLU A 7 -8.47 15.59 -15.50
N VAL A 8 -8.76 14.45 -14.89
CA VAL A 8 -7.99 13.94 -13.75
C VAL A 8 -6.84 13.10 -14.29
N LYS A 9 -5.61 13.53 -13.99
CA LYS A 9 -4.43 12.71 -14.27
C LYS A 9 -4.50 11.44 -13.43
N LYS A 10 -4.52 10.30 -14.11
CA LYS A 10 -4.51 9.00 -13.44
C LYS A 10 -3.23 8.78 -12.63
N MET A 11 -3.39 8.17 -11.47
CA MET A 11 -2.31 7.75 -10.60
C MET A 11 -2.28 6.23 -10.57
N THR A 12 -1.42 5.65 -11.41
CA THR A 12 -1.32 4.22 -11.65
C THR A 12 0.01 3.66 -11.16
N TYR A 13 -0.01 2.42 -10.68
CA TYR A 13 1.17 1.68 -10.22
C TYR A 13 1.14 0.25 -10.72
N LEU A 14 2.29 -0.26 -11.16
CA LEU A 14 2.45 -1.68 -11.45
C LEU A 14 2.87 -2.42 -10.17
N ILE A 15 2.03 -3.34 -9.71
CA ILE A 15 2.29 -4.14 -8.52
C ILE A 15 2.59 -5.57 -8.93
N ALA A 16 3.74 -6.09 -8.50
CA ALA A 16 4.12 -7.47 -8.74
C ALA A 16 4.39 -8.21 -7.43
N GLY A 17 3.74 -9.37 -7.27
CA GLY A 17 4.03 -10.34 -6.21
C GLY A 17 4.75 -11.54 -6.80
N VAL A 18 5.88 -11.93 -6.22
CA VAL A 18 6.60 -13.15 -6.61
C VAL A 18 6.76 -14.07 -5.40
N MET A 19 6.63 -15.36 -5.67
CA MET A 19 6.82 -16.39 -4.64
C MET A 19 8.32 -16.63 -4.47
N ALA A 20 8.83 -16.60 -3.24
CA ALA A 20 10.21 -17.03 -2.99
C ALA A 20 10.36 -18.54 -3.20
N GLU A 21 11.46 -18.97 -3.83
CA GLU A 21 11.78 -20.39 -3.91
C GLU A 21 11.97 -20.96 -2.50
N ALA A 22 11.44 -22.16 -2.27
CA ALA A 22 11.49 -22.84 -0.98
C ALA A 22 12.92 -23.29 -0.64
N THR A 23 13.79 -22.36 -0.23
CA THR A 23 15.08 -22.71 0.38
C THR A 23 14.87 -22.99 1.87
N SER A 24 15.23 -24.20 2.27
CA SER A 24 14.83 -24.98 3.43
C SER A 24 15.10 -24.43 4.84
N THR A 25 15.39 -23.14 5.05
CA THR A 25 15.74 -22.63 6.39
C THR A 25 15.22 -21.23 6.76
N ARG A 26 14.48 -20.55 5.90
CA ARG A 26 13.69 -19.36 6.28
C ARG A 26 12.35 -19.42 5.57
N SER A 27 11.27 -19.15 6.29
CA SER A 27 9.91 -18.99 5.75
C SER A 27 10.00 -18.22 4.44
N ALA A 28 9.61 -18.84 3.32
CA ALA A 28 9.68 -18.22 2.00
C ALA A 28 8.94 -16.88 2.06
N LEU A 29 9.67 -15.77 2.05
CA LEU A 29 9.06 -14.45 2.08
C LEU A 29 8.61 -14.14 0.65
N GLU A 30 7.29 -14.15 0.44
CA GLU A 30 6.70 -13.52 -0.73
C GLU A 30 7.31 -12.12 -0.91
N ARG A 31 7.81 -11.81 -2.12
CA ARG A 31 8.44 -10.52 -2.42
C ARG A 31 7.46 -9.66 -3.20
N LEU A 32 7.51 -8.36 -2.94
CA LEU A 32 6.56 -7.41 -3.50
C LEU A 32 7.31 -6.25 -4.15
N PHE A 33 6.83 -5.84 -5.32
CA PHE A 33 7.41 -4.77 -6.11
C PHE A 33 6.33 -3.73 -6.45
N VAL A 34 6.71 -2.46 -6.43
CA VAL A 34 5.91 -1.33 -6.92
C VAL A 34 6.74 -0.63 -7.98
N ASP A 35 6.23 -0.55 -9.21
CA ASP A 35 6.95 0.01 -10.37
C ASP A 35 8.36 -0.56 -10.56
N GLY A 36 8.51 -1.87 -10.31
CA GLY A 36 9.79 -2.58 -10.41
C GLY A 36 10.74 -2.38 -9.22
N GLN A 37 10.39 -1.53 -8.25
CA GLN A 37 11.14 -1.38 -7.01
C GLN A 37 10.67 -2.40 -5.97
N GLU A 38 11.58 -3.25 -5.49
CA GLU A 38 11.28 -4.15 -4.38
C GLU A 38 11.03 -3.36 -3.09
N ILE A 39 9.89 -3.61 -2.47
CA ILE A 39 9.60 -3.11 -1.13
C ILE A 39 9.74 -4.24 -0.12
N ARG A 40 10.08 -3.89 1.14
CA ARG A 40 10.29 -4.86 2.21
C ARG A 40 9.35 -4.59 3.39
N PRO A 41 8.97 -5.62 4.17
CA PRO A 41 7.93 -5.46 5.18
C PRO A 41 8.37 -4.67 6.41
N GLU A 42 9.67 -4.48 6.65
CA GLU A 42 10.18 -3.96 7.92
C GLU A 42 9.73 -2.52 8.18
N ALA A 43 9.62 -1.68 7.14
CA ALA A 43 9.18 -0.30 7.28
C ALA A 43 7.71 -0.22 7.73
N SER A 44 6.82 -1.01 7.12
CA SER A 44 5.41 -1.05 7.52
C SER A 44 5.20 -1.81 8.83
N GLN A 45 6.01 -2.81 9.14
CA GLN A 45 5.96 -3.53 10.42
C GLN A 45 6.32 -2.63 11.62
N LYS A 46 7.24 -1.67 11.43
CA LYS A 46 7.56 -0.66 12.46
C LYS A 46 6.38 0.26 12.77
N ILE A 47 5.55 0.55 11.76
CA ILE A 47 4.32 1.32 11.94
C ILE A 47 3.27 0.45 12.64
N ARG A 48 2.96 -0.70 12.04
CA ARG A 48 2.04 -1.68 12.61
C ARG A 48 2.38 -3.08 12.12
N ASN A 49 2.72 -3.95 13.07
CA ASN A 49 3.06 -5.33 12.79
C ASN A 49 1.79 -6.20 12.74
N HIS A 50 1.21 -6.33 11.55
CA HIS A 50 0.12 -7.28 11.28
C HIS A 50 0.65 -8.69 11.01
N SER A 51 1.79 -8.81 10.35
CA SER A 51 2.37 -10.08 9.91
C SER A 51 3.89 -10.07 10.06
N PRO A 52 4.43 -10.70 11.12
CA PRO A 52 5.88 -10.89 11.27
C PRO A 52 6.47 -11.72 10.14
N GLY A 53 5.66 -12.58 9.51
CA GLY A 53 6.03 -13.43 8.39
C GLY A 53 6.14 -12.72 7.03
N GLY A 54 5.88 -11.41 6.98
CA GLY A 54 6.01 -10.61 5.76
C GLY A 54 4.71 -10.50 4.97
N PHE A 55 4.83 -10.48 3.65
CA PHE A 55 3.73 -10.21 2.74
C PHE A 55 2.84 -11.43 2.50
N SER A 56 1.56 -11.13 2.25
CA SER A 56 0.56 -12.07 1.71
C SER A 56 -0.51 -11.32 0.92
N TRP A 57 -1.25 -12.01 0.04
CA TRP A 57 -2.31 -11.40 -0.76
C TRP A 57 -3.41 -12.38 -1.16
N GLY A 58 -4.52 -11.85 -1.71
CA GLY A 58 -5.63 -12.65 -2.25
C GLY A 58 -6.64 -13.15 -1.22
N TYR A 59 -6.62 -12.61 0.01
CA TYR A 59 -7.62 -12.90 1.05
C TYR A 59 -7.74 -11.74 2.05
N ALA A 60 -8.73 -11.78 2.95
CA ALA A 60 -9.03 -10.69 3.90
C ALA A 60 -8.36 -10.86 5.29
N GLY A 61 -7.05 -11.11 5.35
CA GLY A 61 -6.33 -11.38 6.62
C GLY A 61 -5.23 -10.38 7.01
N SER A 62 -4.43 -10.73 8.03
CA SER A 62 -3.34 -9.87 8.53
C SER A 62 -2.15 -9.73 7.57
N GLY A 63 -1.79 -10.79 6.83
CA GLY A 63 -0.75 -10.72 5.80
C GLY A 63 -1.08 -9.69 4.71
N PRO A 64 -2.27 -9.76 4.09
CA PRO A 64 -2.77 -8.76 3.16
C PRO A 64 -2.85 -7.34 3.76
N ALA A 65 -3.16 -7.21 5.05
CA ALA A 65 -3.09 -5.92 5.73
C ALA A 65 -1.65 -5.39 5.83
N GLN A 66 -0.66 -6.24 6.10
CA GLN A 66 0.77 -5.86 6.08
C GLN A 66 1.22 -5.42 4.68
N THR A 67 0.80 -6.16 3.65
CA THR A 67 1.06 -5.85 2.23
C THR A 67 0.46 -4.51 1.84
N ALA A 68 -0.80 -4.26 2.18
CA ALA A 68 -1.47 -3.00 1.90
C ALA A 68 -0.77 -1.82 2.59
N LEU A 69 -0.41 -1.95 3.87
CA LEU A 69 0.30 -0.90 4.59
C LEU A 69 1.67 -0.60 3.97
N ALA A 70 2.39 -1.63 3.51
CA ALA A 70 3.67 -1.44 2.84
C ALA A 70 3.55 -0.69 1.51
N ILE A 71 2.55 -1.04 0.69
CA ILE A 71 2.30 -0.34 -0.57
C ILE A 71 1.89 1.11 -0.32
N CYS A 72 0.93 1.35 0.58
CA CYS A 72 0.51 2.71 0.90
C CYS A 72 1.68 3.55 1.43
N LEU A 73 2.50 2.98 2.33
CA LEU A 73 3.67 3.68 2.85
C LEU A 73 4.67 4.03 1.74
N HIS A 74 4.92 3.10 0.81
CA HIS A 74 5.82 3.33 -0.31
C HIS A 74 5.31 4.41 -1.26
N ILE A 75 4.02 4.35 -1.62
CA ILE A 75 3.39 5.29 -2.57
C ILE A 75 3.29 6.70 -1.97
N PHE A 76 2.77 6.82 -0.74
CA PHE A 76 2.45 8.13 -0.14
C PHE A 76 3.61 8.75 0.61
N GLN A 77 4.64 7.97 0.98
CA GLN A 77 5.80 8.42 1.75
C GLN A 77 5.43 9.20 3.03
N ASN A 78 4.26 8.88 3.60
CA ASN A 78 3.73 9.49 4.81
C ASN A 78 3.01 8.41 5.63
N SER A 79 3.51 8.15 6.84
CA SER A 79 2.99 7.08 7.70
C SER A 79 1.55 7.36 8.16
N ALA A 80 1.21 8.59 8.53
CA ALA A 80 -0.13 8.94 8.97
C ALA A 80 -1.16 8.71 7.86
N VAL A 81 -0.85 9.14 6.63
CA VAL A 81 -1.70 8.87 5.46
C VAL A 81 -1.80 7.38 5.21
N ALA A 82 -0.68 6.65 5.17
CA ALA A 82 -0.69 5.21 4.94
C ALA A 82 -1.54 4.46 5.97
N GLU A 83 -1.40 4.78 7.26
CA GLU A 83 -2.18 4.20 8.34
C GLU A 83 -3.68 4.50 8.24
N ALA A 84 -4.05 5.68 7.75
CA ALA A 84 -5.45 6.08 7.63
C ALA A 84 -6.22 5.27 6.58
N ILE A 85 -5.56 4.82 5.50
CA ILE A 85 -6.27 4.25 4.33
C ILE A 85 -5.89 2.80 3.97
N TYR A 86 -4.84 2.22 4.55
CA TYR A 86 -4.38 0.89 4.11
C TYR A 86 -5.41 -0.23 4.30
N GLN A 87 -6.34 -0.13 5.25
CA GLN A 87 -7.36 -1.16 5.44
C GLN A 87 -8.38 -1.15 4.30
N GLU A 88 -8.83 0.03 3.87
CA GLU A 88 -9.70 0.15 2.71
C GLU A 88 -8.94 -0.20 1.42
N PHE A 89 -7.68 0.22 1.32
CA PHE A 89 -6.80 -0.15 0.21
C PHE A 89 -6.65 -1.67 0.09
N LYS A 90 -6.51 -2.37 1.22
CA LYS A 90 -6.43 -3.84 1.27
C LYS A 90 -7.64 -4.45 0.59
N PHE A 91 -8.86 -4.02 0.94
CA PHE A 91 -10.09 -4.57 0.37
C PHE A 91 -10.30 -4.15 -1.08
N ALA A 92 -9.88 -2.95 -1.46
CA ALA A 92 -10.02 -2.44 -2.82
C ALA A 92 -9.12 -3.19 -3.82
N PHE A 93 -7.90 -3.56 -3.41
CA PHE A 93 -6.87 -4.10 -4.31
C PHE A 93 -6.29 -5.44 -3.84
N VAL A 94 -5.67 -5.48 -2.66
CA VAL A 94 -4.80 -6.59 -2.21
C VAL A 94 -5.56 -7.91 -2.04
N THR A 95 -6.81 -7.87 -1.57
CA THR A 95 -7.64 -9.07 -1.40
C THR A 95 -8.06 -9.70 -2.73
N ARG A 96 -7.93 -8.98 -3.84
CA ARG A 96 -8.43 -9.38 -5.17
C ARG A 96 -7.38 -10.08 -6.02
N TRP A 97 -6.11 -10.07 -5.59
CA TRP A 97 -5.04 -10.75 -6.32
C TRP A 97 -5.14 -12.28 -6.18
N PRO A 98 -4.53 -13.04 -7.09
CA PRO A 98 -4.48 -14.50 -7.00
C PRO A 98 -3.88 -14.99 -5.68
N ILE A 99 -4.65 -15.76 -4.92
CA ILE A 99 -4.18 -16.33 -3.65
C ILE A 99 -3.02 -17.31 -3.88
N ALA A 100 -1.95 -17.15 -3.10
CA ALA A 100 -0.76 -18.01 -3.10
C ALA A 100 -0.12 -18.20 -4.49
N GLN A 101 -0.23 -17.20 -5.36
CA GLN A 101 0.28 -17.21 -6.72
C GLN A 101 1.01 -15.90 -7.04
N PRO A 102 2.02 -15.93 -7.92
CA PRO A 102 2.62 -14.71 -8.43
C PRO A 102 1.61 -13.94 -9.28
N PHE A 103 1.74 -12.63 -9.31
CA PHE A 103 0.89 -11.75 -10.09
C PHE A 103 1.66 -10.52 -10.58
N ASN A 104 1.10 -9.84 -11.58
CA ASN A 104 1.58 -8.57 -12.08
C ASN A 104 0.37 -7.74 -12.53
N GLU A 105 -0.07 -6.81 -11.68
CA GLU A 105 -1.33 -6.08 -11.83
C GLU A 105 -1.08 -4.58 -11.82
N GLU A 106 -1.62 -3.86 -12.81
CA GLU A 106 -1.68 -2.41 -12.78
C GLU A 106 -2.88 -1.97 -11.94
N ILE A 107 -2.64 -1.14 -10.92
CA ILE A 107 -3.70 -0.52 -10.13
C ILE A 107 -3.81 0.95 -10.49
N ASP A 108 -5.05 1.44 -10.62
CA ASP A 108 -5.38 2.86 -10.72
C ASP A 108 -5.98 3.29 -9.38
N ILE A 109 -5.24 4.10 -8.62
CA ILE A 109 -5.67 4.53 -7.28
C ILE A 109 -6.41 5.87 -7.31
N THR A 110 -6.69 6.43 -8.49
CA THR A 110 -7.28 7.77 -8.64
C THR A 110 -8.64 7.87 -7.94
N ASN A 111 -9.57 6.98 -8.28
CA ASN A 111 -10.90 6.99 -7.66
C ASN A 111 -10.83 6.60 -6.19
N PHE A 112 -9.93 5.67 -5.84
CA PHE A 112 -9.70 5.32 -4.44
C PHE A 112 -9.30 6.56 -3.62
N LEU A 113 -8.40 7.41 -4.13
CA LEU A 113 -8.01 8.65 -3.46
C LEU A 113 -9.13 9.69 -3.41
N LEU A 114 -9.95 9.80 -4.45
CA LEU A 114 -11.11 10.69 -4.46
C LEU A 114 -12.15 10.26 -3.42
N ASP A 115 -12.44 8.96 -3.34
CA ASP A 115 -13.41 8.39 -2.40
C ASP A 115 -12.93 8.51 -0.94
N HIS A 116 -11.61 8.54 -0.72
CA HIS A 116 -11.00 8.62 0.61
C HIS A 116 -10.32 9.97 0.90
N TRP A 117 -10.65 11.02 0.12
CA TRP A 117 -9.98 12.33 0.18
C TRP A 117 -9.97 12.90 1.61
N GLU A 118 -11.10 12.86 2.31
CA GLU A 118 -11.22 13.42 3.66
C GLU A 118 -10.27 12.75 4.66
N ALA A 119 -10.15 11.43 4.61
CA ALA A 119 -9.22 10.68 5.45
C ALA A 119 -7.76 11.02 5.13
N VAL A 120 -7.43 11.07 3.83
CA VAL A 120 -6.08 11.43 3.37
C VAL A 120 -5.71 12.85 3.77
N SER A 121 -6.56 13.83 3.51
CA SER A 121 -6.29 15.24 3.80
C SER A 121 -6.16 15.49 5.30
N SER A 122 -7.02 14.86 6.10
CA SER A 122 -7.00 15.02 7.57
C SER A 122 -5.74 14.40 8.18
N ALA A 123 -5.37 13.19 7.74
CA ALA A 123 -4.15 12.52 8.20
C ALA A 123 -2.89 13.30 7.81
N TYR A 124 -2.84 13.84 6.57
CA TYR A 124 -1.73 14.66 6.11
C TYR A 124 -1.58 15.93 6.95
N GLN A 125 -2.66 16.71 7.14
CA GLN A 125 -2.63 17.93 7.94
C GLN A 125 -2.20 17.65 9.39
N HIS A 126 -2.72 16.57 9.99
CA HIS A 126 -2.30 16.17 11.33
C HIS A 126 -0.80 15.87 11.41
N SER A 127 -0.23 15.19 10.41
CA SER A 127 1.20 14.87 10.37
C SER A 127 2.11 16.09 10.32
N GLN A 128 1.68 17.19 9.66
CA GLN A 128 2.45 18.43 9.58
C GLN A 128 2.45 19.21 10.90
N ASN A 129 1.31 19.23 11.59
CA ASN A 129 1.19 19.93 12.87
C ASN A 129 2.03 19.28 13.98
N VAL A 130 2.26 17.96 13.89
CA VAL A 130 3.07 17.21 14.86
C VAL A 130 4.56 17.53 14.68
N THR A 131 5.06 17.67 13.46
CA THR A 131 6.46 18.04 13.21
C THR A 131 6.81 19.44 13.72
N ASP A 132 5.89 20.40 13.65
CA ASP A 132 6.12 21.77 14.11
C ASP A 132 6.24 21.89 15.65
N THR A 133 5.68 20.94 16.41
CA THR A 133 5.68 20.99 17.88
C THR A 133 6.97 20.50 18.55
N TYR A 134 7.92 19.96 17.80
CA TYR A 134 9.20 19.45 18.33
C TYR A 134 10.43 20.24 17.86
N GLU A 135 10.24 21.33 17.12
CA GLU A 135 11.32 22.23 16.65
C GLU A 135 11.43 23.56 17.42
N THR A 136 10.74 23.71 18.57
CA THR A 136 10.85 24.89 19.46
C THR A 136 11.53 24.60 20.78
#